data_AF-A0AAN6LUE6-F1
#
_entry.id   AF-A0AAN6LUE6-F1
#
_cell.length_a   1.000
_cell.length_b   1.000
_cell.length_c   1.000
_cell.angle_alpha   90.00
_cell.angle_beta   90.00
_cell.angle_gamma   90.00
#
_symmetry.space_group_name_H-M   'P 1'
#
loop_
_entity.id
_entity.type
_entity.pdbx_description
1 polymer ?
#
loop_
_entity_poly.entity_id
_entity_poly.type
_entity_poly.pdbx_seq_one_letter_code
_entity_poly.pdbx_strand_id
1 'polypeptide(L)'
;MPPQQGNTKKSGPVYFWKPEKGHGYLGQWYWSPWTCNGESYNSAEMWMMVGKARIFSDEDTAQEILATSEPRKQRALGRTVKGFEEKVWDAHKLRIVEEGNYHKFTISEDAENLRALLLATGDRELVEASAMDRVWGIGFSESNAEQNRGETEGGT
;
A
#
# COMPACT_ATOMS: atom_id res chain seq x y z
N MET A 1 8.51 40.18 -21.23
CA MET A 1 8.93 39.10 -20.32
C MET A 1 7.74 38.19 -20.09
N PRO A 2 7.87 36.86 -20.16
CA PRO A 2 6.75 35.97 -19.85
C PRO A 2 6.44 36.03 -18.34
N PRO A 3 5.17 35.93 -17.93
CA PRO A 3 4.82 35.82 -16.53
C PRO A 3 5.33 34.47 -16.00
N GLN A 4 6.11 34.52 -14.92
CA GLN A 4 6.46 33.34 -14.15
C GLN A 4 5.17 32.77 -13.56
N GLN A 5 4.71 31.63 -14.08
CA GLN A 5 3.65 30.86 -13.43
C GLN A 5 4.22 30.34 -12.12
N GLY A 6 3.82 30.99 -11.02
CA GLY A 6 4.10 30.53 -9.67
C GLY A 6 3.54 29.12 -9.52
N ASN A 7 4.42 28.14 -9.40
CA ASN A 7 4.06 26.80 -9.00
C ASN A 7 3.60 26.90 -7.54
N THR A 8 2.29 27.02 -7.32
CA THR A 8 1.73 26.97 -5.98
C THR A 8 2.04 25.58 -5.42
N LYS A 9 3.04 25.49 -4.54
CA LYS A 9 3.27 24.28 -3.75
C LYS A 9 1.94 23.95 -3.08
N LYS A 10 1.28 22.88 -3.52
CA LYS A 10 0.11 22.33 -2.83
C LYS A 10 0.58 22.05 -1.40
N SER A 11 0.07 22.79 -0.42
CA SER A 11 0.40 22.60 0.99
C SER A 11 -0.56 21.58 1.59
N GLY A 12 -0.05 20.67 2.42
CA GLY A 12 -0.84 19.69 3.16
C GLY A 12 -0.66 18.25 2.67
N PRO A 13 -1.10 17.27 3.48
CA PRO A 13 -0.97 15.85 3.18
C PRO A 13 -1.81 15.43 1.96
N VAL A 14 -1.42 14.31 1.34
CA VAL A 14 -2.16 13.62 0.28
C VAL A 14 -2.92 12.47 0.91
N TYR A 15 -4.24 12.58 0.99
CA TYR A 15 -5.09 11.51 1.47
C TYR A 15 -5.45 10.54 0.35
N PHE A 16 -5.45 9.25 0.67
CA PHE A 16 -5.92 8.18 -0.22
C PHE A 16 -6.71 7.12 0.55
N TRP A 17 -7.66 6.46 -0.12
CA TRP A 17 -8.46 5.38 0.50
C TRP A 17 -8.86 4.30 -0.52
N LYS A 18 -9.90 4.56 -1.33
CA LYS A 18 -10.42 3.57 -2.29
C LYS A 18 -9.63 3.62 -3.60
N PRO A 19 -9.26 2.46 -4.18
CA PRO A 19 -8.54 2.40 -5.46
C PRO A 19 -9.19 3.21 -6.58
N GLU A 20 -10.52 3.29 -6.62
CA GLU A 20 -11.29 3.90 -7.70
C GLU A 20 -11.43 5.43 -7.58
N LYS A 21 -10.84 6.06 -6.55
CA LYS A 21 -11.05 7.48 -6.24
C LYS A 21 -9.74 8.23 -6.05
N GLY A 22 -9.59 9.38 -6.71
CA GLY A 22 -8.55 10.37 -6.43
C GLY A 22 -7.15 9.76 -6.40
N HIS A 23 -6.47 9.85 -5.25
CA HIS A 23 -5.13 9.28 -5.03
C HIS A 23 -5.15 7.77 -4.70
N GLY A 24 -6.23 7.05 -5.01
CA GLY A 24 -6.40 5.62 -4.75
C GLY A 24 -5.30 4.74 -5.36
N TYR A 25 -4.60 5.24 -6.38
CA TYR A 25 -3.41 4.63 -6.95
C TYR A 25 -2.26 4.46 -5.95
N LEU A 26 -2.28 5.15 -4.80
CA LEU A 26 -1.33 4.95 -3.71
C LEU A 26 -1.63 3.71 -2.86
N GLY A 27 -2.88 3.23 -2.85
CA GLY A 27 -3.33 2.11 -2.02
C GLY A 27 -2.79 0.74 -2.45
N GLN A 28 -2.63 -0.18 -1.50
CA GLN A 28 -2.05 -1.51 -1.74
C GLN A 28 -2.89 -2.40 -2.68
N TRP A 29 -4.21 -2.21 -2.64
CA TRP A 29 -5.19 -2.94 -3.47
C TRP A 29 -5.39 -2.36 -4.87
N TYR A 30 -4.69 -1.29 -5.25
CA TYR A 30 -4.80 -0.73 -6.58
C TYR A 30 -4.31 -1.74 -7.62
N TRP A 31 -5.14 -1.99 -8.64
CA TRP A 31 -4.81 -2.91 -9.73
C TRP A 31 -3.59 -2.39 -10.50
N SER A 32 -2.47 -3.07 -10.34
CA SER A 32 -1.18 -2.70 -10.92
C SER A 32 -0.40 -3.99 -11.18
N PRO A 33 -0.64 -4.69 -12.30
CA PRO A 33 -0.03 -5.99 -12.53
C PRO A 33 1.46 -5.91 -12.82
N TRP A 34 2.23 -6.89 -12.36
CA TRP A 34 3.63 -7.11 -12.75
C TRP A 34 3.98 -8.60 -12.67
N THR A 35 5.10 -8.97 -13.28
CA THR A 35 5.71 -10.30 -13.13
C THR A 35 7.08 -10.17 -12.47
N CYS A 36 7.34 -10.99 -11.45
CA CYS A 36 8.63 -11.07 -10.77
C CYS A 36 8.96 -12.55 -10.53
N ASN A 37 10.18 -12.96 -10.91
CA ASN A 37 10.66 -14.34 -10.76
C ASN A 37 9.73 -15.42 -11.35
N GLY A 38 9.05 -15.12 -12.47
CA GLY A 38 8.14 -16.04 -13.14
C GLY A 38 6.72 -16.08 -12.57
N GLU A 39 6.42 -15.26 -11.56
CA GLU A 39 5.10 -15.18 -10.92
C GLU A 39 4.44 -13.84 -11.20
N SER A 40 3.13 -13.87 -11.44
CA SER A 40 2.34 -12.67 -11.72
C SER A 40 1.59 -12.22 -10.48
N TYR A 41 1.67 -10.93 -10.21
CA TYR A 41 1.01 -10.24 -9.12
C TYR A 41 0.12 -9.16 -9.71
N ASN A 42 -1.09 -8.99 -9.19
CA ASN A 42 -2.03 -7.99 -9.68
C ASN A 42 -2.08 -6.71 -8.83
N SER A 43 -1.48 -6.74 -7.64
CA SER A 43 -1.49 -5.65 -6.67
C SER A 43 -0.39 -5.83 -5.61
N ALA A 44 0.03 -4.73 -5.00
CA ALA A 44 1.00 -4.73 -3.90
C ALA A 44 0.51 -5.55 -2.70
N GLU A 45 -0.79 -5.62 -2.45
CA GLU A 45 -1.31 -6.49 -1.39
C GLU A 45 -1.22 -7.98 -1.73
N MET A 46 -1.46 -8.38 -2.98
CA MET A 46 -1.25 -9.78 -3.39
C MET A 46 0.19 -10.22 -3.11
N TRP A 47 1.17 -9.37 -3.42
CA TRP A 47 2.57 -9.58 -3.06
C TRP A 47 2.77 -9.73 -1.55
N MET A 48 2.17 -8.85 -0.74
CA MET A 48 2.24 -8.94 0.71
C MET A 48 1.68 -10.26 1.24
N MET A 49 0.55 -10.75 0.72
CA MET A 49 -0.07 -12.01 1.17
C MET A 49 0.78 -13.23 0.78
N VAL A 50 1.35 -13.25 -0.43
CA VAL A 50 2.28 -14.30 -0.88
C VAL A 50 3.55 -14.30 -0.04
N GLY A 51 4.16 -13.12 0.18
CA GLY A 51 5.35 -12.97 1.02
C GLY A 51 5.10 -13.41 2.46
N LYS A 52 3.93 -13.09 3.01
CA LYS A 52 3.50 -13.56 4.34
C LYS A 52 3.44 -15.09 4.39
N ALA A 53 2.81 -15.75 3.43
CA ALA A 53 2.75 -17.21 3.40
C ALA A 53 4.15 -17.85 3.34
N ARG A 54 5.05 -17.27 2.53
CA ARG A 54 6.42 -17.76 2.34
C ARG A 54 7.31 -17.65 3.56
N ILE A 55 7.15 -16.60 4.39
CA ILE A 55 7.86 -16.50 5.68
C ILE A 55 7.61 -17.72 6.55
N PHE A 56 6.37 -18.23 6.54
CA PHE A 56 5.97 -19.38 7.35
C PHE A 56 6.04 -20.72 6.58
N SER A 57 6.74 -20.73 5.44
CA SER A 57 6.87 -21.92 4.57
C SER A 57 5.55 -22.52 4.10
N ASP A 58 4.46 -21.74 4.08
CA ASP A 58 3.12 -22.18 3.65
C ASP A 58 2.93 -21.97 2.14
N GLU A 59 3.69 -22.71 1.35
CA GLU A 59 3.69 -22.57 -0.12
C GLU A 59 2.33 -22.96 -0.73
N ASP A 60 1.58 -23.86 -0.10
CA ASP A 60 0.21 -24.19 -0.53
C ASP A 60 -0.67 -22.93 -0.58
N THR A 61 -0.69 -22.15 0.52
CA THR A 61 -1.46 -20.90 0.59
C THR A 61 -0.90 -19.86 -0.38
N ALA A 62 0.42 -19.78 -0.55
CA ALA A 62 1.05 -18.88 -1.51
C ALA A 62 0.55 -19.16 -2.95
N GLN A 63 0.52 -20.43 -3.37
CA GLN A 63 0.05 -20.84 -4.69
C GLN A 63 -1.47 -20.61 -4.85
N GLU A 64 -2.27 -20.82 -3.80
CA GLU A 64 -3.70 -20.48 -3.84
C GLU A 64 -3.95 -18.98 -4.01
N ILE A 65 -3.12 -18.12 -3.40
CA ILE A 65 -3.18 -16.67 -3.58
C ILE A 65 -2.78 -16.31 -5.02
N LEU A 66 -1.69 -16.88 -5.54
CA LEU A 66 -1.22 -16.68 -6.91
C LEU A 66 -2.26 -17.11 -7.96
N ALA A 67 -3.06 -18.13 -7.65
CA ALA A 67 -4.10 -18.66 -8.55
C ALA A 67 -5.39 -17.82 -8.60
N THR A 68 -5.51 -16.74 -7.84
CA THR A 68 -6.71 -15.88 -7.85
C THR A 68 -6.39 -14.42 -8.06
N SER A 69 -7.24 -13.74 -8.83
CA SER A 69 -7.20 -12.29 -9.03
C SER A 69 -8.15 -11.52 -8.10
N GLU A 70 -8.91 -12.20 -7.24
CA GLU A 70 -9.96 -11.60 -6.40
C GLU A 70 -9.39 -11.08 -5.07
N PRO A 71 -9.39 -9.75 -4.81
CA PRO A 71 -8.82 -9.17 -3.59
C PRO A 71 -9.38 -9.75 -2.30
N ARG A 72 -10.69 -10.01 -2.26
CA ARG A 72 -11.36 -10.61 -1.09
C ARG A 72 -10.85 -12.01 -0.78
N LYS A 73 -10.61 -12.82 -1.81
CA LYS A 73 -10.11 -14.19 -1.67
C LYS A 73 -8.64 -14.18 -1.24
N GLN A 74 -7.81 -13.35 -1.88
CA GLN A 74 -6.40 -13.16 -1.50
C GLN A 74 -6.27 -12.76 -0.01
N ARG A 75 -7.09 -11.80 0.44
CA ARG A 75 -7.12 -11.36 1.84
C ARG A 75 -7.59 -12.46 2.79
N ALA A 76 -8.58 -13.27 2.40
CA ALA A 76 -9.07 -14.38 3.21
C ALA A 76 -7.97 -15.45 3.39
N LEU A 77 -7.28 -15.82 2.31
CA LEU A 77 -6.16 -16.77 2.33
C LEU A 77 -4.99 -16.25 3.18
N GLY A 78 -4.65 -14.97 3.06
CA GLY A 78 -3.60 -14.37 3.90
C GLY A 78 -3.90 -14.33 5.40
N ARG A 79 -5.17 -14.49 5.81
CA ARG A 79 -5.58 -14.65 7.22
C ARG A 79 -5.45 -16.09 7.72
N THR A 80 -5.40 -17.07 6.81
CA THR A 80 -5.34 -18.50 7.13
C THR A 80 -3.96 -19.11 6.91
N VAL A 81 -2.92 -18.27 6.72
CA VAL A 81 -1.52 -18.71 6.62
C VAL A 81 -1.15 -19.58 7.83
N LYS A 82 -0.68 -20.79 7.55
CA LYS A 82 -0.27 -21.77 8.56
C LYS A 82 1.00 -21.28 9.27
N GLY A 83 1.11 -21.60 10.56
CA GLY A 83 2.31 -21.28 11.34
C GLY A 83 2.54 -19.80 11.61
N PHE A 84 1.53 -18.94 11.39
CA PHE A 84 1.66 -17.50 11.59
C PHE A 84 2.07 -17.14 13.04
N GLU A 85 3.18 -16.40 13.15
CA GLU A 85 3.66 -15.80 14.38
C GLU A 85 3.84 -14.29 14.20
N GLU A 86 3.14 -13.50 15.01
CA GLU A 86 3.10 -12.04 14.88
C GLU A 86 4.49 -11.41 14.97
N LYS A 87 5.34 -11.85 15.90
CA LYS A 87 6.70 -11.32 16.07
C LYS A 87 7.59 -11.56 14.86
N VAL A 88 7.47 -12.73 14.23
CA VAL A 88 8.21 -13.05 13.01
C VAL A 88 7.69 -12.18 11.88
N TRP A 89 6.37 -12.06 11.73
CA TRP A 89 5.77 -11.20 10.72
C TRP A 89 6.19 -9.73 10.88
N ASP A 90 6.17 -9.19 12.10
CA ASP A 90 6.55 -7.81 12.39
C ASP A 90 8.01 -7.50 12.01
N ALA A 91 8.91 -8.49 12.12
CA ALA A 91 10.30 -8.34 11.71
C ALA A 91 10.49 -8.25 10.18
N HIS A 92 9.51 -8.69 9.39
CA HIS A 92 9.63 -8.79 7.92
C HIS A 92 8.63 -7.94 7.13
N LYS A 93 7.47 -7.61 7.72
CA LYS A 93 6.34 -7.00 7.02
C LYS A 93 6.68 -5.71 6.29
N LEU A 94 7.51 -4.86 6.91
CA LEU A 94 7.90 -3.57 6.34
C LEU A 94 8.66 -3.76 5.03
N ARG A 95 9.70 -4.60 5.04
CA ARG A 95 10.49 -4.91 3.85
C ARG A 95 9.61 -5.46 2.72
N ILE A 96 8.70 -6.37 3.02
CA ILE A 96 7.82 -6.98 1.99
C ILE A 96 6.90 -5.93 1.37
N VAL A 97 6.32 -5.05 2.19
CA VAL A 97 5.46 -3.95 1.71
C VAL A 97 6.27 -2.95 0.89
N GLU A 98 7.48 -2.59 1.32
CA GLU A 98 8.38 -1.72 0.56
C GLU A 98 8.75 -2.33 -0.80
N GLU A 99 9.11 -3.60 -0.85
CA GLU A 99 9.41 -4.33 -2.10
C GLU A 99 8.19 -4.36 -3.03
N GLY A 100 6.99 -4.62 -2.50
CA GLY A 100 5.75 -4.61 -3.27
C GLY A 100 5.42 -3.24 -3.85
N ASN A 101 5.59 -2.18 -3.07
CA ASN A 101 5.41 -0.80 -3.55
C ASN A 101 6.48 -0.42 -4.59
N TYR A 102 7.74 -0.81 -4.36
CA TYR A 102 8.80 -0.61 -5.33
C TYR A 102 8.41 -1.23 -6.67
N HIS A 103 8.02 -2.52 -6.69
CA HIS A 103 7.60 -3.19 -7.91
C HIS A 103 6.42 -2.50 -8.61
N LYS A 104 5.39 -2.15 -7.83
CA LYS A 104 4.22 -1.39 -8.32
C LYS A 104 4.62 -0.10 -9.04
N PHE A 105 5.57 0.66 -8.51
CA PHE A 105 5.98 1.94 -9.09
C PHE A 105 7.18 1.86 -10.05
N THR A 106 7.81 0.70 -10.26
CA THR A 106 8.98 0.60 -11.15
C THR A 106 8.83 -0.39 -12.29
N ILE A 107 8.07 -1.47 -12.12
CA ILE A 107 7.98 -2.57 -13.11
C ILE A 107 6.56 -3.04 -13.41
N SER A 108 5.53 -2.49 -12.75
CA SER A 108 4.15 -2.76 -13.16
C SER A 108 3.84 -2.27 -14.56
N GLU A 109 2.79 -2.82 -15.16
CA GLU A 109 2.32 -2.45 -16.49
C GLU A 109 2.05 -0.95 -16.64
N ASP A 110 1.59 -0.28 -15.57
CA ASP A 110 1.33 1.18 -15.53
C ASP A 110 2.41 1.96 -14.74
N ALA A 111 3.60 1.38 -14.53
CA ALA A 111 4.62 1.93 -13.64
C ALA A 111 5.07 3.35 -14.04
N GLU A 112 5.18 3.66 -15.33
CA GLU A 112 5.60 4.99 -15.78
C GLU A 112 4.62 6.09 -15.32
N ASN A 113 3.32 5.85 -15.50
CA ASN A 113 2.26 6.77 -15.08
C ASN A 113 2.15 6.82 -13.55
N LEU A 114 2.12 5.66 -12.89
CA LEU A 114 2.05 5.57 -11.43
C LEU A 114 3.23 6.28 -10.75
N ARG A 115 4.44 6.12 -11.30
CA ARG A 115 5.63 6.81 -10.82
C ARG A 115 5.54 8.30 -11.04
N ALA A 116 5.04 8.76 -12.19
CA ALA A 116 4.85 10.19 -12.44
C ALA A 116 3.84 10.80 -11.44
N LEU A 117 2.74 10.09 -11.17
CA LEU A 117 1.73 10.51 -10.18
C LEU A 117 2.30 10.55 -8.76
N LEU A 118 3.07 9.53 -8.37
CA LEU A 118 3.77 9.50 -7.09
C LEU A 118 4.77 10.67 -6.97
N LEU A 119 5.62 10.90 -7.97
CA LEU A 119 6.59 12.01 -7.93
C LEU A 119 5.90 13.37 -7.92
N ALA A 120 4.71 13.50 -8.53
CA ALA A 120 3.89 14.70 -8.46
C ALA A 120 3.31 14.97 -7.04
N THR A 121 3.41 14.02 -6.10
CA THR A 121 3.13 14.31 -4.69
C THR A 121 4.19 15.19 -4.07
N GLY A 122 5.41 15.20 -4.60
CA GLY A 122 6.55 15.93 -4.03
C GLY A 122 6.83 15.47 -2.60
N ASP A 123 7.28 16.39 -1.74
CA ASP A 123 7.62 16.09 -0.34
C ASP A 123 6.39 16.04 0.59
N ARG A 124 5.18 15.89 0.03
CA ARG A 124 3.95 15.84 0.83
C ARG A 124 3.83 14.50 1.54
N GLU A 125 3.42 14.55 2.80
CA GLU A 125 3.04 13.38 3.58
C GLU A 125 1.90 12.63 2.88
N LEU A 126 2.06 11.32 2.67
CA LEU A 126 1.05 10.44 2.09
C LEU A 126 0.30 9.75 3.23
N VAL A 127 -1.00 9.95 3.32
CA VAL A 127 -1.81 9.46 4.44
C VAL A 127 -2.91 8.53 3.93
N GLU A 128 -2.82 7.26 4.31
CA GLU A 128 -3.89 6.30 4.05
C GLU A 128 -5.06 6.55 5.02
N ALA A 129 -6.12 7.17 4.51
CA ALA A 129 -7.33 7.53 5.24
C ALA A 129 -8.37 6.38 5.27
N SER A 130 -7.90 5.16 5.56
CA SER A 130 -8.76 3.99 5.74
C SER A 130 -9.22 3.90 7.19
N ALA A 131 -10.53 4.11 7.43
CA ALA A 131 -11.13 4.01 8.77
C ALA A 131 -11.09 2.60 9.39
N MET A 132 -10.62 1.59 8.64
CA MET A 132 -10.61 0.18 9.05
C MET A 132 -9.22 -0.46 9.08
N ASP A 133 -8.16 0.29 8.76
CA ASP A 133 -6.78 -0.22 8.79
C ASP A 133 -5.99 0.44 9.93
N ARG A 134 -5.61 -0.36 10.93
CA ARG A 134 -4.78 0.04 12.08
C ARG A 134 -3.35 -0.47 11.98
N VAL A 135 -3.03 -1.21 10.92
CA VAL A 135 -1.69 -1.81 10.72
C VAL A 135 -0.85 -0.91 9.82
N TRP A 136 -1.47 -0.26 8.82
CA TRP A 136 -0.78 0.63 7.86
C TRP A 136 -1.47 1.99 7.65
N GLY A 137 -2.76 2.11 8.00
CA GLY A 137 -3.50 3.38 7.95
C GLY A 137 -3.54 4.12 9.29
N ILE A 138 -3.83 5.41 9.26
CA ILE A 138 -3.97 6.25 10.48
C ILE A 138 -5.23 5.94 11.28
N GLY A 139 -6.11 5.05 10.81
CA GLY A 139 -7.36 4.70 11.49
C GLY A 139 -8.46 5.78 11.46
N PHE A 140 -8.33 6.83 10.64
CA PHE A 140 -9.31 7.91 10.49
C PHE A 140 -9.64 8.21 9.01
N SER A 141 -10.84 8.72 8.74
CA SER A 141 -11.26 9.20 7.41
C SER A 141 -10.69 10.59 7.09
N GLU A 142 -10.62 10.94 5.80
CA GLU A 142 -10.14 12.24 5.29
C GLU A 142 -10.83 13.44 5.96
N SER A 143 -12.11 13.31 6.30
CA SER A 143 -12.89 14.36 6.98
C SER A 143 -12.56 14.54 8.48
N ASN A 144 -11.84 13.61 9.10
CA ASN A 144 -11.54 13.61 10.55
C ASN A 144 -10.04 13.70 10.87
N ALA A 145 -9.16 13.57 9.87
CA ALA A 145 -7.71 13.60 10.08
C ALA A 145 -7.18 14.96 10.58
N GLU A 146 -7.83 16.07 10.20
CA GLU A 146 -7.47 17.41 10.70
C GLU A 146 -7.85 17.66 12.17
N GLN A 147 -8.86 16.96 12.71
CA GLN A 147 -9.38 17.25 14.05
C GLN A 147 -8.58 16.61 15.20
N ASN A 148 -7.71 15.62 14.94
CA ASN A 148 -6.97 14.88 15.98
C ASN A 148 -5.46 15.12 15.99
N ARG A 149 -4.96 16.16 15.31
CA ARG A 149 -3.51 16.49 15.27
C ARG A 149 -2.92 17.01 16.61
N GLY A 150 -3.68 16.99 17.71
CA GLY A 150 -3.33 17.68 18.97
C GLY A 150 -3.25 16.84 20.26
N GLU A 151 -3.41 15.51 20.24
CA GLU A 151 -3.42 14.71 21.49
C GLU A 151 -2.32 13.63 21.60
N THR A 152 -1.15 13.88 21.01
CA THR A 152 0.07 13.10 21.34
C THR A 152 1.22 14.02 21.72
N GLU A 153 0.99 14.90 22.70
CA GLU A 153 2.06 15.38 23.58
C GLU A 153 1.50 15.47 25.01
N GLY A 154 1.90 14.57 25.90
CA GLY A 154 1.66 14.71 27.33
C GLY A 154 1.50 13.41 28.10
N GLY A 155 2.61 12.86 28.61
CA GLY A 155 2.57 11.80 29.61
C GLY A 155 3.92 11.15 29.85
N THR A 156 4.72 11.82 30.68
CA THR A 156 5.96 11.34 31.33
C THR A 156 5.90 9.89 31.81
#